data_AF-A0A0X3PG18-F1
#
_entry.id   AF-A0A0X3PG18-F1
#
_cell.length_a   1.000
_cell.length_b   1.000
_cell.length_c   1.000
_cell.angle_alpha   90.00
_cell.angle_beta   90.00
_cell.angle_gamma   90.00
#
_symmetry.space_group_name_H-M   'P 1'
#
loop_
_entity.id
_entity.type
_entity.pdbx_description
1 polymer ?
#
loop_
_entity_poly.entity_id
_entity_poly.type
_entity_poly.pdbx_seq_one_letter_code
_entity_poly.pdbx_strand_id
1 'polypeptide(L)'
;MDFTDSFQHSIAGKAFPTFDEFQKELEAFTEESGSQFILKKRLRHNLGHSMRDIHQYRYAHFVCAYAFSTDCEAFFTIASKSSCLRVVQFFMAHNHAVIYNPAFQQRDPNDEDGYEVRCDLSKEFESSFPVKHFSTYEEFEEQLKKFQTKTKSIYIKRNACRWPSDAPEKQHLVYRRLKIECVHYGQRKRNKPNKPNIK
;
A
#
# COMPACT_ATOMS: atom_id res chain seq x y z
N MET A 1 2.58 16.98 6.39
CA MET A 1 2.86 17.60 5.07
C MET A 1 1.55 17.77 4.36
N ASP A 2 1.35 18.89 3.66
CA ASP A 2 0.09 19.17 2.99
C ASP A 2 0.35 19.47 1.51
N PHE A 3 -0.31 18.72 0.64
CA PHE A 3 -0.19 18.83 -0.82
C PHE A 3 -1.50 19.30 -1.46
N THR A 4 -2.38 19.94 -0.69
CA THR A 4 -3.71 20.37 -1.14
C THR A 4 -3.63 21.27 -2.38
N ASP A 5 -2.77 22.29 -2.36
CA ASP A 5 -2.66 23.24 -3.47
C ASP A 5 -2.06 22.62 -4.73
N SER A 6 -0.99 21.83 -4.58
CA SER A 6 -0.35 21.15 -5.73
C SER A 6 -1.27 20.09 -6.32
N PHE A 7 -1.96 19.30 -5.49
CA PHE A 7 -2.94 18.33 -5.97
C PHE A 7 -4.13 19.01 -6.66
N GLN A 8 -4.60 20.14 -6.13
CA GLN A 8 -5.66 20.93 -6.74
C GLN A 8 -5.27 21.42 -8.15
N HIS A 9 -4.04 21.91 -8.31
CA HIS A 9 -3.54 22.40 -9.59
C HIS A 9 -3.26 21.27 -10.60
N SER A 10 -2.56 20.23 -10.16
CA SER A 10 -2.08 19.16 -11.04
C SER A 10 -3.17 18.16 -11.42
N ILE A 11 -4.14 17.89 -10.53
CA ILE A 11 -5.13 16.82 -10.73
C ILE A 11 -6.56 17.30 -10.50
N ALA A 12 -6.90 17.82 -9.33
CA ALA A 12 -8.32 17.99 -8.96
C ALA A 12 -9.05 19.06 -9.78
N GLY A 13 -8.34 20.07 -10.29
CA GLY A 13 -8.88 21.09 -11.18
C GLY A 13 -9.08 20.64 -12.63
N LYS A 14 -8.60 19.45 -12.99
CA LYS A 14 -8.67 18.92 -14.36
C LYS A 14 -9.87 18.00 -14.56
N ALA A 15 -10.26 17.83 -15.82
CA ALA A 15 -11.22 16.82 -16.25
C ALA A 15 -10.54 15.91 -17.27
N PHE A 16 -10.66 14.60 -17.06
CA PHE A 16 -9.95 13.60 -17.85
C PHE A 16 -10.94 12.83 -18.72
N PRO A 17 -10.82 12.87 -20.05
CA PRO A 17 -11.64 12.09 -20.97
C PRO A 17 -11.49 10.57 -20.80
N THR A 18 -10.32 10.10 -20.34
CA THR A 18 -9.99 8.68 -20.21
C THR A 18 -9.38 8.38 -18.85
N PHE A 19 -9.43 7.12 -18.42
CA PHE A 19 -8.72 6.69 -17.21
C PHE A 19 -7.20 6.79 -17.38
N ASP A 20 -6.67 6.49 -18.56
CA ASP A 20 -5.23 6.51 -18.83
C ASP A 20 -4.64 7.93 -18.70
N GLU A 21 -5.36 8.96 -19.17
CA GLU A 21 -4.95 10.36 -18.98
C GLU A 21 -4.95 10.75 -17.50
N PHE A 22 -5.96 10.33 -16.74
CA PHE A 22 -5.99 10.54 -15.30
C PHE A 22 -4.82 9.83 -14.61
N GLN A 23 -4.55 8.57 -14.98
CA GLN A 23 -3.50 7.76 -14.39
C GLN A 23 -2.12 8.38 -14.63
N LYS A 24 -1.84 8.84 -15.85
CA LYS A 24 -0.58 9.52 -16.19
C LYS A 24 -0.32 10.76 -15.33
N GLU A 25 -1.36 11.56 -15.09
CA GLU A 25 -1.25 12.77 -14.27
C GLU A 25 -1.11 12.44 -12.78
N LEU A 26 -1.72 11.34 -12.32
CA LEU A 26 -1.50 10.81 -10.99
C LEU A 26 -0.08 10.27 -10.78
N GLU A 27 0.50 9.61 -11.80
CA GLU A 27 1.89 9.14 -11.79
C GLU A 27 2.85 10.33 -11.70
N ALA A 28 2.66 11.37 -12.54
CA ALA A 28 3.48 12.58 -12.48
C ALA A 28 3.42 13.27 -11.11
N PHE A 29 2.22 13.41 -10.53
CA PHE A 29 2.06 13.94 -9.17
C PHE A 29 2.73 13.06 -8.10
N THR A 30 2.70 11.74 -8.28
CA THR A 30 3.34 10.79 -7.36
C THR A 30 4.87 10.95 -7.40
N GLU A 31 5.44 11.14 -8.60
CA GLU A 31 6.88 11.41 -8.77
C GLU A 31 7.29 12.77 -8.17
N GLU A 32 6.47 13.80 -8.38
CA GLU A 32 6.75 15.16 -7.88
C GLU A 32 6.62 15.28 -6.36
N SER A 33 5.53 14.75 -5.80
CA SER A 33 5.21 14.92 -4.37
C SER A 33 5.70 13.78 -3.49
N GLY A 34 5.98 12.61 -4.09
CA GLY A 34 6.18 11.35 -3.37
C GLY A 34 4.91 10.75 -2.78
N SER A 35 3.73 11.37 -2.98
CA SER A 35 2.47 10.93 -2.39
C SER A 35 1.91 9.73 -3.13
N GLN A 36 1.74 8.62 -2.43
CA GLN A 36 1.32 7.34 -3.01
C GLN A 36 -0.07 6.96 -2.53
N PHE A 37 -0.96 6.66 -3.47
CA PHE A 37 -2.37 6.38 -3.20
C PHE A 37 -2.82 5.02 -3.73
N ILE A 38 -3.40 4.21 -2.85
CA ILE A 38 -3.92 2.88 -3.16
C ILE A 38 -5.45 2.92 -3.33
N LEU A 39 -5.95 2.06 -4.23
CA LEU A 39 -7.39 1.94 -4.49
C LEU A 39 -8.08 1.20 -3.33
N LYS A 40 -8.89 1.92 -2.54
CA LYS A 40 -9.63 1.36 -1.41
C LYS A 40 -11.03 0.85 -1.79
N LYS A 41 -11.72 1.56 -2.68
CA LYS A 41 -13.08 1.20 -3.13
C LYS A 41 -13.26 1.56 -4.60
N ARG A 42 -13.95 0.70 -5.34
CA ARG A 42 -14.29 0.92 -6.76
C ARG A 42 -15.72 0.51 -7.07
N LEU A 43 -16.34 1.20 -8.02
CA LEU A 43 -17.58 0.83 -8.68
C LEU A 43 -17.38 1.02 -10.18
N ARG A 44 -17.59 -0.05 -10.95
CA ARG A 44 -17.55 0.01 -12.41
C ARG A 44 -18.89 0.52 -12.95
N HIS A 45 -18.90 0.96 -14.20
CA HIS A 45 -20.14 1.16 -14.92
C HIS A 45 -20.85 -0.19 -15.17
N ASN A 46 -22.18 -0.14 -15.29
CA ASN A 46 -22.99 -1.29 -15.68
C ASN A 46 -22.52 -1.82 -17.05
N LEU A 47 -22.73 -3.13 -17.28
CA LEU A 47 -22.45 -3.76 -18.57
C LEU A 47 -23.21 -3.02 -19.70
N GLY A 48 -22.52 -2.79 -20.82
CA GLY A 48 -23.07 -2.07 -21.98
C GLY A 48 -23.08 -0.54 -21.88
N HIS A 49 -22.67 0.05 -20.75
CA HIS A 49 -22.56 1.50 -20.63
C HIS A 49 -21.38 2.05 -21.44
N SER A 50 -21.59 3.11 -22.24
CA SER A 50 -20.59 3.68 -23.16
C SER A 50 -19.26 4.04 -22.50
N MET A 51 -19.30 4.55 -21.27
CA MET A 51 -18.09 4.96 -20.53
C MET A 51 -17.38 3.81 -19.79
N ARG A 52 -17.89 2.57 -19.88
CA ARG A 52 -17.35 1.45 -19.08
C ARG A 52 -15.89 1.16 -19.40
N ASP A 53 -15.53 1.18 -20.67
CA ASP A 53 -14.17 0.85 -21.10
C ASP A 53 -13.25 2.09 -21.12
N ILE A 54 -13.84 3.29 -21.28
CA ILE A 54 -13.11 4.56 -21.35
C ILE A 54 -12.68 5.06 -19.97
N HIS A 55 -13.60 5.07 -19.01
CA HIS A 55 -13.33 5.59 -17.66
C HIS A 55 -12.95 4.48 -16.67
N GLN A 56 -13.26 3.22 -17.01
CA GLN A 56 -13.09 2.01 -16.18
C GLN A 56 -13.92 2.01 -14.87
N TYR A 57 -13.95 3.12 -14.16
CA TYR A 57 -14.69 3.35 -12.93
C TYR A 57 -15.78 4.39 -13.13
N ARG A 58 -16.98 4.05 -12.68
CA ARG A 58 -18.02 5.04 -12.38
C ARG A 58 -17.62 5.88 -11.17
N TYR A 59 -16.97 5.23 -10.21
CA TYR A 59 -16.52 5.82 -8.95
C TYR A 59 -15.32 5.03 -8.42
N ALA A 60 -14.28 5.72 -7.95
CA ALA A 60 -13.16 5.11 -7.26
C ALA A 60 -12.66 6.00 -6.12
N HIS A 61 -12.32 5.39 -4.99
CA HIS A 61 -11.82 6.04 -3.79
C HIS A 61 -10.43 5.51 -3.48
N PHE A 62 -9.49 6.44 -3.41
CA PHE A 62 -8.09 6.22 -3.18
C PHE A 62 -7.69 6.80 -1.83
N VAL A 63 -6.85 6.09 -1.10
CA VAL A 63 -6.30 6.52 0.20
C VAL A 63 -4.79 6.42 0.18
N CYS A 64 -4.12 7.16 1.05
CA CYS A 64 -2.69 7.06 1.21
C CYS A 64 -2.25 5.60 1.42
N ALA A 65 -1.15 5.20 0.78
CA ALA A 65 -0.56 3.87 0.94
C ALA A 65 -0.24 3.54 2.42
N TYR A 66 0.03 4.57 3.23
CA TYR A 66 0.33 4.50 4.66
C TYR A 66 -0.90 4.66 5.57
N ALA A 67 -2.11 4.76 5.02
CA ALA A 67 -3.35 4.93 5.80
C ALA A 67 -3.54 3.86 6.90
N PHE A 68 -2.98 2.66 6.71
CA PHE A 68 -3.06 1.57 7.70
C PHE A 68 -1.90 1.53 8.70
N SER A 69 -0.76 2.11 8.36
CA SER A 69 0.45 2.07 9.20
C SER A 69 0.59 3.30 10.07
N THR A 70 0.08 4.44 9.63
CA THR A 70 0.18 5.71 10.35
C THR A 70 -1.18 6.35 10.62
N ASP A 71 -2.29 5.65 10.36
CA ASP A 71 -3.64 6.22 10.40
C ASP A 71 -3.77 7.50 9.56
N CYS A 72 -3.05 7.56 8.44
CA CYS A 72 -3.07 8.71 7.53
C CYS A 72 -4.45 8.86 6.88
N GLU A 73 -5.01 10.06 6.96
CA GLU A 73 -6.32 10.37 6.42
C GLU A 73 -6.27 10.92 4.99
N ALA A 74 -5.10 11.12 4.39
CA ALA A 74 -5.01 11.63 3.02
C ALA A 74 -5.74 10.69 2.03
N PHE A 75 -6.63 11.26 1.21
CA PHE A 75 -7.48 10.53 0.27
C PHE A 75 -7.91 11.39 -0.90
N PHE A 76 -8.33 10.75 -1.98
CA PHE A 76 -9.15 11.40 -2.99
C PHE A 76 -10.15 10.43 -3.62
N THR A 77 -11.15 10.98 -4.27
CA THR A 77 -12.21 10.22 -4.92
C THR A 77 -12.42 10.76 -6.32
N ILE A 78 -12.45 9.86 -7.30
CA ILE A 78 -12.82 10.18 -8.68
C ILE A 78 -14.21 9.64 -9.01
N ALA A 79 -14.91 10.34 -9.89
CA ALA A 79 -16.17 9.87 -10.46
C ALA A 79 -16.28 10.23 -11.94
N SER A 80 -16.94 9.35 -12.70
CA SER A 80 -17.35 9.62 -14.06
C SER A 80 -18.58 10.52 -14.07
N LYS A 81 -18.46 11.74 -14.61
CA LYS A 81 -19.55 12.69 -14.81
C LYS A 81 -19.40 13.39 -16.16
N SER A 82 -20.50 13.53 -16.90
CA SER A 82 -20.54 14.28 -18.17
C SER A 82 -19.39 13.90 -19.12
N SER A 83 -19.24 12.59 -19.37
CA SER A 83 -18.18 12.02 -20.24
C SER A 83 -16.73 12.36 -19.87
N CYS A 84 -16.47 12.72 -18.61
CA CYS A 84 -15.10 12.82 -18.08
C CYS A 84 -15.01 12.18 -16.69
N LEU A 85 -13.81 11.77 -16.31
CA LEU A 85 -13.39 11.53 -14.94
C LEU A 85 -12.96 12.83 -14.28
N ARG A 86 -13.37 13.03 -13.03
CA ARG A 86 -12.99 14.20 -12.22
C ARG A 86 -12.79 13.79 -10.78
N VAL A 87 -11.90 14.48 -10.07
CA VAL A 87 -11.85 14.40 -8.61
C VAL A 87 -13.11 15.08 -8.06
N VAL A 88 -13.85 14.37 -7.20
CA VAL A 88 -15.09 14.86 -6.58
C VAL A 88 -14.93 15.20 -5.10
N GLN A 89 -13.90 14.67 -4.45
CA GLN A 89 -13.60 14.91 -3.05
C GLN A 89 -12.14 14.53 -2.78
N PHE A 90 -11.43 15.30 -1.96
CA PHE A 90 -10.07 15.00 -1.58
C PHE A 90 -9.66 15.65 -0.26
N PHE A 91 -8.59 15.12 0.34
CA PHE A 91 -7.88 15.64 1.50
C PHE A 91 -6.41 15.23 1.36
N MET A 92 -5.48 16.19 1.38
CA MET A 92 -4.07 15.98 1.01
C MET A 92 -3.08 16.25 2.15
N ALA A 93 -3.57 16.34 3.38
CA ALA A 93 -2.71 16.46 4.54
C ALA A 93 -2.30 15.08 5.07
N HIS A 94 -0.99 14.83 5.06
CA HIS A 94 -0.35 13.64 5.59
C HIS A 94 0.19 13.88 7.00
N ASN A 95 -0.07 12.92 7.88
CA ASN A 95 0.48 12.88 9.24
C ASN A 95 1.84 12.19 9.35
N HIS A 96 2.43 11.80 8.23
CA HIS A 96 3.71 11.10 8.14
C HIS A 96 4.61 11.76 7.10
N ALA A 97 5.89 11.37 7.10
CA ALA A 97 6.80 11.74 6.04
C ALA A 97 6.35 11.11 4.72
N VAL A 98 6.20 11.93 3.67
CA VAL A 98 5.91 11.47 2.31
C VAL A 98 7.22 11.22 1.62
N ILE A 99 7.42 9.99 1.15
CA ILE A 99 8.67 9.50 0.58
C ILE A 99 8.31 8.76 -0.70
N TYR A 100 8.84 9.24 -1.82
CA TYR A 100 8.65 8.60 -3.10
C TYR A 100 9.29 7.20 -3.10
N ASN A 101 8.49 6.18 -3.42
CA ASN A 101 8.95 4.83 -3.62
C ASN A 101 8.82 4.46 -5.11
N PRO A 102 9.91 4.33 -5.87
CA PRO A 102 9.88 4.05 -7.31
C PRO A 102 9.37 2.65 -7.66
N ALA A 103 9.29 1.74 -6.68
CA ALA A 103 8.69 0.41 -6.87
C ALA A 103 7.15 0.40 -6.68
N PHE A 104 6.57 1.52 -6.27
CA PHE A 104 5.11 1.64 -6.17
C PHE A 104 4.50 1.72 -7.56
N GLN A 105 3.52 0.86 -7.81
CA GLN A 105 2.73 0.89 -9.03
C GLN A 105 1.26 0.88 -8.65
N GLN A 106 0.46 1.68 -9.35
CA GLN A 106 -0.98 1.54 -9.24
C GLN A 106 -1.39 0.14 -9.71
N ARG A 107 -2.30 -0.48 -8.95
CA ARG A 107 -2.85 -1.79 -9.31
C ARG A 107 -3.54 -1.69 -10.67
N ASP A 108 -3.28 -2.68 -11.53
CA ASP A 108 -4.05 -2.86 -12.76
C ASP A 108 -5.56 -2.96 -12.42
N PRO A 109 -6.39 -2.05 -12.96
CA PRO A 109 -7.83 -2.05 -12.79
C PRO A 109 -8.52 -3.39 -13.10
N ASN A 110 -7.93 -4.19 -14.00
CA ASN A 110 -8.43 -5.48 -14.48
C ASN A 110 -7.90 -6.69 -13.71
N ASP A 111 -6.92 -6.51 -12.83
CA ASP A 111 -6.48 -7.56 -11.94
C ASP A 111 -7.50 -7.74 -10.80
N GLU A 112 -8.35 -8.77 -10.86
CA GLU A 112 -9.41 -9.04 -9.87
C GLU A 112 -8.95 -9.91 -8.67
N ASP A 113 -7.91 -10.74 -8.87
CA ASP A 113 -7.45 -11.80 -7.96
C ASP A 113 -6.00 -11.65 -7.47
N GLY A 114 -5.31 -10.60 -7.91
CA GLY A 114 -3.89 -10.35 -7.64
C GLY A 114 -3.52 -10.23 -6.17
N TYR A 115 -2.35 -10.80 -5.87
CA TYR A 115 -1.59 -10.52 -4.66
C TYR A 115 -0.97 -9.12 -4.80
N GLU A 116 -1.37 -8.18 -3.95
CA GLU A 116 -0.84 -6.81 -3.95
C GLU A 116 0.59 -6.78 -3.38
N VAL A 117 1.60 -6.83 -4.25
CA VAL A 117 2.98 -6.51 -3.88
C VAL A 117 3.07 -4.99 -3.75
N ARG A 118 2.90 -4.46 -2.53
CA ARG A 118 2.96 -3.00 -2.28
C ARG A 118 4.34 -2.38 -2.54
N CYS A 119 5.38 -3.21 -2.42
CA CYS A 119 6.76 -2.87 -2.72
C CYS A 119 7.57 -4.17 -2.71
N ASP A 120 8.31 -4.45 -3.78
CA ASP A 120 9.34 -5.50 -3.76
C ASP A 120 10.62 -4.91 -3.18
N LEU A 121 10.94 -5.27 -1.94
CA LEU A 121 12.16 -4.85 -1.24
C LEU A 121 13.22 -5.96 -1.22
N SER A 122 13.12 -6.97 -2.09
CA SER A 122 13.99 -8.14 -2.02
C SER A 122 15.46 -7.76 -2.19
N LYS A 123 15.79 -6.85 -3.12
CA LYS A 123 17.17 -6.39 -3.34
C LYS A 123 17.70 -5.57 -2.17
N GLU A 124 16.90 -4.67 -1.63
CA GLU A 124 17.22 -3.85 -0.47
C GLU A 124 17.39 -4.71 0.78
N PHE A 125 16.57 -5.77 0.90
CA PHE A 125 16.66 -6.74 1.97
C PHE A 125 17.96 -7.55 1.85
N GLU A 126 18.28 -8.08 0.67
CA GLU A 126 19.55 -8.78 0.44
C GLU A 126 20.77 -7.89 0.71
N SER A 127 20.71 -6.62 0.28
CA SER A 127 21.75 -5.63 0.56
C SER A 127 21.86 -5.28 2.06
N SER A 128 20.74 -5.27 2.79
CA SER A 128 20.71 -4.97 4.23
C SER A 128 21.00 -6.20 5.09
N PHE A 129 20.84 -7.41 4.55
CA PHE A 129 21.07 -8.69 5.21
C PHE A 129 22.04 -9.55 4.38
N PRO A 130 23.28 -9.08 4.14
CA PRO A 130 24.26 -9.84 3.36
C PRO A 130 24.66 -11.15 4.06
N VAL A 131 24.63 -11.14 5.40
CA VAL A 131 24.80 -12.29 6.26
C VAL A 131 23.43 -12.61 6.90
N LYS A 132 22.98 -13.86 6.75
CA LYS A 132 21.63 -14.30 7.17
C LYS A 132 21.62 -15.01 8.53
N HIS A 133 22.70 -14.92 9.29
CA HIS A 133 22.82 -15.43 10.64
C HIS A 133 23.24 -14.31 11.58
N PHE A 134 22.81 -14.41 12.84
CA PHE A 134 23.05 -13.43 13.90
C PHE A 134 23.42 -14.18 15.17
N SER A 135 24.29 -13.58 16.00
CA SER A 135 24.73 -14.19 17.25
C SER A 135 23.70 -13.95 18.36
N THR A 136 22.94 -12.87 18.28
CA THR A 136 21.84 -12.57 19.22
C THR A 136 20.56 -12.15 18.51
N TYR A 137 19.44 -12.22 19.24
CA TYR A 137 18.18 -11.68 18.74
C TYR A 137 18.21 -10.15 18.60
N GLU A 138 18.91 -9.46 19.51
CA GLU A 138 19.07 -8.02 19.55
C GLU A 138 19.79 -7.50 18.29
N GLU A 139 20.87 -8.14 17.86
CA GLU A 139 21.57 -7.81 16.61
C GLU A 139 20.64 -7.89 15.39
N PHE A 140 19.86 -8.97 15.29
CA PHE A 140 18.86 -9.12 14.24
C PHE A 140 17.80 -8.01 14.33
N GLU A 141 17.30 -7.69 15.52
CA GLU A 141 16.27 -6.68 15.72
C GLU A 141 16.77 -5.27 15.36
N GLU A 142 18.03 -4.94 15.70
CA GLU A 142 18.68 -3.70 15.29
C GLU A 142 18.85 -3.60 13.77
N GLN A 143 19.30 -4.69 13.13
CA GLN A 143 19.43 -4.71 11.67
C GLN A 143 18.07 -4.57 10.98
N LEU A 144 17.02 -5.21 11.52
CA LEU A 144 15.65 -5.04 11.05
C LEU A 144 15.14 -3.61 11.27
N LYS A 145 15.46 -2.95 12.39
CA LYS A 145 15.15 -1.52 12.62
C LYS A 145 15.84 -0.62 11.59
N LYS A 146 17.11 -0.88 11.28
CA LYS A 146 17.85 -0.14 10.22
C LYS A 146 17.20 -0.34 8.86
N PHE A 147 16.87 -1.59 8.50
CA PHE A 147 16.17 -1.90 7.25
C PHE A 147 14.81 -1.20 7.17
N GLN A 148 13.99 -1.28 8.21
CA GLN A 148 12.69 -0.59 8.31
C GLN A 148 12.86 0.93 8.23
N THR A 149 13.90 1.49 8.85
CA THR A 149 14.16 2.94 8.78
C THR A 149 14.59 3.38 7.39
N LYS A 150 15.40 2.57 6.71
CA LYS A 150 15.90 2.82 5.34
C LYS A 150 14.79 2.70 4.31
N THR A 151 14.01 1.62 4.39
CA THR A 151 12.96 1.29 3.41
C THR A 151 11.59 1.84 3.78
N LYS A 152 11.46 2.40 4.99
CA LYS A 152 10.19 2.85 5.59
C LYS A 152 9.13 1.75 5.65
N SER A 153 9.56 0.50 5.56
CA SER A 153 8.71 -0.67 5.76
C SER A 153 8.49 -0.91 7.25
N ILE A 154 7.38 -1.58 7.58
CA ILE A 154 7.07 -1.95 8.96
C ILE A 154 6.83 -3.45 9.00
N TYR A 155 7.57 -4.13 9.87
CA TYR A 155 7.62 -5.56 10.04
C TYR A 155 7.24 -5.90 11.48
N ILE A 156 6.28 -6.80 11.65
CA ILE A 156 5.73 -7.18 12.95
C ILE A 156 5.91 -8.67 13.21
N LYS A 157 6.11 -9.03 14.48
CA LYS A 157 6.17 -10.42 14.95
C LYS A 157 4.75 -11.00 14.88
N ARG A 158 4.54 -12.08 14.13
CA ARG A 158 3.23 -12.74 14.01
C ARG A 158 3.15 -14.04 14.79
N ASN A 159 4.12 -14.91 14.54
CA ASN A 159 4.21 -16.20 15.22
C ASN A 159 5.60 -16.30 15.86
N ALA A 160 5.63 -16.66 17.14
CA ALA A 160 6.86 -16.78 17.89
C ALA A 160 6.81 -18.06 18.73
N CYS A 161 7.80 -18.93 18.56
CA CYS A 161 8.03 -20.10 19.39
C CYS A 161 9.30 -19.83 20.18
N ARG A 162 9.16 -19.62 21.49
CA ARG A 162 10.29 -19.40 22.39
C ARG A 162 11.02 -20.71 22.68
N TRP A 163 12.29 -20.62 23.06
CA TRP A 163 12.97 -21.76 23.64
C TRP A 163 12.39 -22.11 25.02
N PRO A 164 12.40 -23.40 25.41
CA PRO A 164 12.12 -23.82 26.78
C PRO A 164 12.99 -23.08 27.80
N SER A 165 12.53 -22.98 29.04
CA SER A 165 13.19 -22.20 30.09
C SER A 165 14.57 -22.72 30.50
N ASP A 166 14.79 -24.01 30.27
CA ASP A 166 15.95 -24.84 30.61
C ASP A 166 16.96 -25.00 29.46
N ALA A 167 16.64 -24.47 28.27
CA ALA A 167 17.52 -24.56 27.11
C ALA A 167 18.71 -23.57 27.21
N PRO A 168 19.97 -24.01 27.07
CA PRO A 168 21.15 -23.14 27.10
C PRO A 168 21.09 -22.01 26.07
N GLU A 169 20.48 -22.28 24.91
CA GLU A 169 20.36 -21.37 23.77
C GLU A 169 19.52 -20.11 24.07
N LYS A 170 18.71 -20.15 25.14
CA LYS A 170 17.90 -19.02 25.62
C LYS A 170 18.74 -17.79 26.00
N GLN A 171 20.02 -17.97 26.31
CA GLN A 171 20.91 -16.85 26.67
C GLN A 171 21.19 -15.90 25.50
N HIS A 172 21.04 -16.36 24.25
CA HIS A 172 21.38 -15.56 23.06
C HIS A 172 20.24 -15.48 22.03
N LEU A 173 19.37 -16.49 21.97
CA LEU A 173 18.25 -16.54 21.04
C LEU A 173 16.96 -16.79 21.82
N VAL A 174 16.15 -15.75 22.03
CA VAL A 174 14.87 -15.85 22.78
C VAL A 174 13.85 -16.75 22.06
N TYR A 175 13.96 -16.86 20.74
CA TYR A 175 13.02 -17.58 19.89
C TYR A 175 13.70 -18.73 19.14
N ARG A 176 13.11 -19.93 19.23
CA ARG A 176 13.46 -21.10 18.40
C ARG A 176 12.97 -20.92 16.97
N ARG A 177 11.80 -20.31 16.80
CA ARG A 177 11.24 -19.93 15.50
C ARG A 177 10.50 -18.61 15.65
N LEU A 178 10.76 -17.67 14.74
CA LEU A 178 10.06 -16.38 14.70
C LEU A 178 9.66 -16.09 13.26
N LYS A 179 8.36 -15.84 13.04
CA LYS A 179 7.83 -15.31 11.79
C LYS A 179 7.60 -13.82 11.97
N ILE A 180 8.34 -13.04 11.20
CA ILE A 180 8.12 -11.61 11.04
C ILE A 180 7.67 -11.37 9.60
N GLU A 181 6.64 -10.56 9.43
CA GLU A 181 6.15 -10.19 8.11
C GLU A 181 5.85 -8.70 8.08
N CYS A 182 5.91 -8.12 6.88
CA CYS A 182 5.46 -6.75 6.67
C CYS A 182 4.01 -6.61 7.14
N VAL A 183 3.65 -5.48 7.75
CA VAL A 183 2.25 -5.20 8.18
C VAL A 183 1.25 -5.28 7.01
N HIS A 184 1.75 -5.14 5.78
CA HIS A 184 0.97 -5.25 4.55
C HIS A 184 0.91 -6.67 3.98
N TYR A 185 1.71 -7.61 4.49
CA TYR A 185 1.70 -9.00 4.06
C TYR A 185 0.34 -9.64 4.33
N GLY A 186 -0.23 -10.30 3.31
CA GLY A 186 -1.47 -11.05 3.46
C GLY A 186 -2.75 -10.21 3.46
N GLN A 187 -2.72 -8.96 2.98
CA GLN A 187 -3.96 -8.20 2.69
C GLN A 187 -4.68 -8.79 1.46
N ARG A 188 -5.20 -10.03 1.59
CA ARG A 188 -6.25 -10.57 0.72
C ARG A 188 -7.61 -10.24 1.33
N LYS A 189 -8.59 -9.91 0.47
CA LYS A 189 -10.00 -9.60 0.79
C LYS A 189 -10.52 -10.50 1.94
N ARG A 190 -10.65 -9.97 3.15
CA ARG A 190 -11.49 -10.56 4.22
C ARG A 190 -12.99 -10.49 3.90
N ASN A 191 -13.36 -9.92 2.76
CA ASN A 191 -14.73 -9.88 2.25
C ASN A 191 -15.02 -11.10 1.38
N LYS A 192 -15.07 -12.30 1.98
CA LYS A 192 -16.09 -13.27 1.56
C LYS A 192 -17.21 -13.16 2.59
N PRO A 193 -18.44 -12.79 2.20
CA PRO A 193 -19.57 -13.07 3.10
C PRO A 193 -19.55 -14.57 3.36
N ASN A 194 -19.73 -14.98 4.62
CA ASN A 194 -20.10 -16.35 4.94
C ASN A 194 -21.28 -16.69 4.03
N LYS A 195 -21.07 -17.56 3.04
CA LYS A 195 -22.21 -18.20 2.39
C LYS A 195 -22.92 -18.94 3.52
N PRO A 196 -24.20 -18.65 3.82
CA PRO A 196 -24.95 -19.52 4.70
C PRO A 196 -24.92 -20.92 4.09
N ASN A 197 -24.52 -21.92 4.88
CA ASN A 197 -24.70 -23.32 4.54
C ASN A 197 -26.20 -23.55 4.41
N ILE A 198 -26.70 -23.56 3.17
CA ILE A 198 -28.00 -24.15 2.88
C ILE A 198 -27.75 -25.65 2.85
N LYS A 199 -28.24 -26.33 3.88
CA LYS A 199 -28.46 -27.78 3.88
C LYS A 199 -29.71 -28.09 3.08
#